data_AF-X6BW98-F1
#
_entry.id   AF-X6BW98-F1
#
_cell.length_a   1.000
_cell.length_b   1.000
_cell.length_c   1.000
_cell.angle_alpha   90.00
_cell.angle_beta   90.00
_cell.angle_gamma   90.00
#
_symmetry.space_group_name_H-M   'P 1'
#
loop_
_entity.id
_entity.type
_entity.pdbx_description
1 polymer ?
#
loop_
_entity_poly.entity_id
_entity_poly.type
_entity_poly.pdbx_seq_one_letter_code
_entity_poly.pdbx_strand_id
1 'polypeptide(L)'
;MPGITRRTLLAFTAVASVVEPTFAEGEGSSRGLQALIATHETAYDALHRAVHRAGSSRHDRMRADRIEEQALLAICAFPATSGGDRRLKAEYLLTVEARGELDLEEHMQAILHSMLRA
;
A
#
# COMPACT_ATOMS: atom_id res chain seq x y z
N MET A 1 -51.58 7.11 -2.61
CA MET A 1 -50.31 6.51 -2.14
C MET A 1 -49.18 7.04 -3.02
N PRO A 2 -48.38 8.04 -2.59
CA PRO A 2 -47.32 8.57 -3.42
C PRO A 2 -46.12 7.62 -3.45
N GLY A 3 -45.67 7.27 -4.67
CA GLY A 3 -44.59 6.31 -4.91
C GLY A 3 -43.21 6.88 -4.61
N ILE A 4 -42.40 6.11 -3.90
CA ILE A 4 -41.02 6.44 -3.55
C ILE A 4 -40.18 6.35 -4.83
N THR A 5 -39.73 7.49 -5.36
CA THR A 5 -38.82 7.53 -6.53
C THR A 5 -37.36 7.36 -6.12
N ARG A 6 -36.52 6.86 -7.03
CA ARG A 6 -35.07 6.60 -6.85
C ARG A 6 -34.27 7.78 -6.25
N ARG A 7 -34.74 9.02 -6.37
CA ARG A 7 -34.11 10.21 -5.77
C ARG A 7 -34.31 10.34 -4.26
N THR A 8 -35.31 9.68 -3.69
CA THR A 8 -35.59 9.71 -2.24
C THR A 8 -34.70 8.75 -1.45
N LEU A 9 -33.97 7.86 -2.10
CA LEU A 9 -33.08 6.88 -1.45
C LEU A 9 -31.68 7.41 -1.09
N LEU A 10 -31.29 8.60 -1.55
CA LEU A 10 -29.94 9.15 -1.32
C LEU A 10 -29.88 10.19 -0.19
N ALA A 11 -30.95 10.35 0.58
CA ALA A 11 -30.98 11.21 1.76
C ALA A 11 -30.61 10.47 3.07
N PHE A 12 -29.76 9.45 2.99
CA PHE A 12 -29.00 9.00 4.16
C PHE A 12 -27.68 9.75 4.19
N THR A 13 -27.72 10.92 4.81
CA THR A 13 -26.53 11.55 5.38
C THR A 13 -26.00 10.62 6.47
N ALA A 14 -25.15 9.69 6.07
CA ALA A 14 -24.25 9.01 7.00
C ALA A 14 -23.29 10.08 7.51
N VAL A 15 -23.56 10.63 8.69
CA VAL A 15 -22.51 11.21 9.51
C VAL A 15 -21.59 10.04 9.85
N ALA A 16 -20.56 9.85 9.03
CA ALA A 16 -19.44 9.02 9.41
C ALA A 16 -18.80 9.70 10.62
N SER A 17 -19.19 9.30 11.83
CA SER A 17 -18.36 9.53 12.98
C SER A 17 -17.02 8.90 12.64
N VAL A 18 -15.99 9.74 12.42
CA VAL A 18 -14.61 9.30 12.48
C VAL A 18 -14.40 8.85 13.91
N VAL A 19 -14.72 7.59 14.18
CA VAL A 19 -14.14 6.88 15.29
C VAL A 19 -12.71 6.68 14.83
N GLU A 20 -11.83 7.61 15.18
CA GLU A 20 -10.41 7.30 15.23
C GLU A 20 -10.33 6.04 16.10
N PRO A 21 -9.91 4.89 15.55
CA PRO A 21 -9.69 3.75 16.38
C PRO A 21 -8.58 4.18 17.33
N THR A 22 -8.88 4.27 18.62
CA THR A 22 -7.86 4.42 19.65
C THR A 22 -7.10 3.10 19.70
N PHE A 23 -6.21 2.90 18.73
CA PHE A 23 -5.16 1.92 18.83
C PHE A 23 -4.37 2.36 20.04
N ALA A 24 -4.43 1.57 21.12
CA ALA A 24 -3.52 1.73 22.25
C ALA A 24 -2.12 1.96 21.67
N GLU A 25 -1.39 2.96 22.19
CA GLU A 25 0.01 3.24 21.86
C GLU A 25 0.86 2.02 22.26
N GLY A 26 0.74 0.96 21.46
CA GLY A 26 1.27 -0.36 21.70
C GLY A 26 2.31 -0.64 20.65
N GLU A 27 3.56 -0.55 21.09
CA GLU A 27 4.81 -0.94 20.43
C GLU A 27 5.03 -0.27 19.05
N GLY A 28 6.08 0.56 18.97
CA GLY A 28 6.48 1.20 17.71
C GLY A 28 6.67 0.17 16.59
N SER A 29 6.52 0.62 15.34
CA SER A 29 6.64 -0.25 14.16
C SER A 29 7.94 -1.06 14.20
N SER A 30 7.85 -2.31 13.78
CA SER A 30 8.98 -3.24 13.71
C SER A 30 10.09 -2.68 12.81
N ARG A 31 11.33 -2.91 13.22
CA ARG A 31 12.52 -2.61 12.39
C ARG A 31 12.47 -3.34 11.04
N GLY A 32 11.80 -4.49 10.98
CA GLY A 32 11.63 -5.27 9.76
C GLY A 32 10.83 -4.53 8.70
N LEU A 33 9.62 -4.05 9.05
CA LEU A 33 8.79 -3.29 8.10
C LEU A 33 9.46 -1.99 7.66
N GLN A 34 10.11 -1.28 8.58
CA GLN A 34 10.87 -0.06 8.25
C GLN A 34 12.00 -0.35 7.25
N ALA A 35 12.73 -1.46 7.41
CA ALA A 35 13.79 -1.83 6.49
C ALA A 35 13.25 -2.23 5.10
N LEU A 36 12.11 -2.90 5.03
CA LEU A 36 11.44 -3.21 3.77
C LEU A 36 10.99 -1.94 3.04
N ILE A 37 10.40 -0.98 3.76
CA ILE A 37 10.01 0.33 3.21
C ILE A 37 11.24 1.05 2.65
N ALA A 38 12.32 1.17 3.42
CA ALA A 38 13.54 1.82 2.95
C ALA A 38 14.16 1.11 1.72
N THR A 39 14.04 -0.21 1.66
CA THR A 39 14.49 -1.00 0.51
C THR A 39 13.66 -0.69 -0.74
N HIS A 40 12.34 -0.63 -0.60
CA HIS A 40 11.44 -0.27 -1.69
C HIS A 40 11.69 1.16 -2.18
N GLU A 41 11.83 2.15 -1.30
CA GLU A 41 12.16 3.53 -1.70
C GLU A 41 13.48 3.61 -2.48
N THR A 42 14.49 2.88 -2.04
CA THR A 42 15.78 2.81 -2.74
C THR A 42 15.64 2.17 -4.12
N ALA A 43 14.84 1.10 -4.24
CA ALA A 43 14.57 0.44 -5.51
C ALA A 43 13.76 1.31 -6.46
N TYR A 44 12.76 2.02 -5.94
CA TYR A 44 11.95 3.00 -6.66
C TYR A 44 12.80 4.11 -7.27
N ASP A 45 13.68 4.71 -6.47
CA ASP A 45 14.61 5.73 -6.95
C ASP A 45 15.59 5.18 -7.99
N ALA A 46 15.99 3.91 -7.88
CA ALA A 46 16.85 3.26 -8.86
C ALA A 46 16.11 3.00 -10.18
N LEU A 47 14.86 2.54 -10.13
CA LEU A 47 13.99 2.36 -11.29
C LEU A 47 13.75 3.70 -12.00
N HIS A 48 13.34 4.72 -11.25
CA HIS A 48 13.12 6.06 -11.79
C HIS A 48 14.36 6.59 -12.52
N ARG A 49 15.56 6.42 -11.90
CA ARG A 49 16.83 6.76 -12.55
C ARG A 49 17.09 5.93 -13.80
N ALA A 50 16.87 4.63 -13.80
CA ALA A 50 17.09 3.76 -14.97
C ALA A 50 16.16 4.11 -16.14
N VAL A 51 14.92 4.49 -15.87
CA VAL A 51 13.95 4.92 -16.89
C VAL A 51 14.40 6.22 -17.56
N HIS A 52 14.83 7.21 -16.78
CA HIS A 52 15.18 8.54 -17.28
C HIS A 52 16.64 8.71 -17.73
N ARG A 53 17.54 7.77 -17.41
CA ARG A 53 18.94 7.85 -17.79
C ARG A 53 19.13 7.63 -19.30
N ALA A 54 19.76 8.62 -19.95
CA ALA A 54 20.22 8.48 -21.33
C ALA A 54 21.20 7.31 -21.46
N GLY A 55 20.99 6.45 -22.45
CA GLY A 55 21.81 5.26 -22.68
C GLY A 55 21.50 4.05 -21.79
N SER A 56 20.50 4.13 -20.90
CA SER A 56 20.04 2.94 -20.17
C SER A 56 19.50 1.89 -21.15
N SER A 57 20.01 0.66 -21.04
CA SER A 57 19.53 -0.44 -21.87
C SER A 57 18.13 -0.87 -21.43
N ARG A 58 17.40 -1.55 -22.32
CA ARG A 58 16.15 -2.22 -21.97
C ARG A 58 16.36 -3.24 -20.84
N HIS A 59 17.50 -3.93 -20.84
CA HIS A 59 17.82 -4.92 -19.80
C HIS A 59 17.95 -4.26 -18.42
N ASP A 60 18.60 -3.11 -18.33
CA ASP A 60 18.78 -2.39 -17.06
C ASP A 60 17.44 -1.93 -16.49
N ARG A 61 16.55 -1.41 -17.35
CA ARG A 61 15.20 -1.00 -16.95
C ARG A 61 14.38 -2.19 -16.45
N MET A 62 14.34 -3.29 -17.21
CA MET A 62 13.61 -4.50 -16.79
C MET A 62 14.16 -5.10 -15.49
N ARG A 63 15.47 -4.99 -15.25
CA ARG A 63 16.07 -5.44 -14.00
C ARG A 63 15.65 -4.55 -12.84
N ALA A 64 15.70 -3.23 -13.00
CA ALA A 64 15.31 -2.29 -11.95
C ALA A 64 13.82 -2.42 -11.61
N ASP A 65 12.99 -2.57 -12.64
CA ASP A 65 11.54 -2.79 -12.56
C ASP A 65 11.22 -4.01 -11.69
N ARG A 66 11.82 -5.16 -12.03
CA ARG A 66 11.66 -6.39 -11.24
C ARG A 66 12.11 -6.26 -9.79
N ILE A 67 13.19 -5.53 -9.52
CA ILE A 67 13.73 -5.37 -8.15
C ILE A 67 12.77 -4.52 -7.32
N GLU A 68 12.24 -3.45 -7.91
CA GLU A 68 11.27 -2.56 -7.29
C GLU A 68 9.97 -3.31 -6.98
N GLU A 69 9.42 -4.05 -7.95
CA GLU A 69 8.20 -4.84 -7.79
C GLU A 69 8.36 -5.90 -6.69
N GLN A 70 9.51 -6.58 -6.64
CA GLN A 70 9.80 -7.56 -5.59
C GLN A 70 9.88 -6.91 -4.20
N ALA A 71 10.41 -5.70 -4.10
CA ALA A 71 10.46 -4.97 -2.84
C ALA A 71 9.06 -4.52 -2.39
N LEU A 72 8.20 -4.10 -3.33
CA LEU A 72 6.82 -3.75 -3.04
C LEU A 72 6.01 -4.96 -2.58
N LEU A 73 6.15 -6.10 -3.29
CA LEU A 73 5.53 -7.38 -2.90
C LEU A 73 5.93 -7.82 -1.49
N ALA A 74 7.18 -7.60 -1.08
CA ALA A 74 7.63 -7.92 0.28
C ALA A 74 6.90 -7.08 1.34
N ILE A 75 6.63 -5.80 1.06
CA ILE A 75 5.82 -4.94 1.94
C ILE A 75 4.37 -5.43 1.95
N CYS A 76 3.78 -5.67 0.78
CA CYS A 76 2.42 -6.20 0.64
C CYS A 76 2.22 -7.50 1.41
N ALA A 77 3.21 -8.39 1.40
CA ALA A 77 3.17 -9.68 2.11
C ALA A 77 3.52 -9.58 3.62
N PHE A 78 4.02 -8.44 4.12
CA PHE A 78 4.50 -8.33 5.49
C PHE A 78 3.37 -8.55 6.52
N PRO A 79 3.48 -9.49 7.47
CA PRO A 79 2.45 -9.74 8.48
C PRO A 79 2.49 -8.67 9.58
N ALA A 80 1.64 -7.66 9.47
CA ALA A 80 1.56 -6.56 10.42
C ALA A 80 0.72 -6.94 11.66
N THR A 81 1.35 -7.62 12.62
CA THR A 81 0.68 -8.11 13.85
C THR A 81 0.52 -7.02 14.92
N SER A 82 1.42 -6.05 14.97
CA SER A 82 1.36 -4.91 15.90
C SER A 82 0.48 -3.75 15.38
N GLY A 83 -0.02 -2.91 16.28
CA GLY A 83 -0.75 -1.69 15.90
C GLY A 83 0.12 -0.71 15.11
N GLY A 84 1.38 -0.53 15.55
CA GLY A 84 2.37 0.30 14.86
C GLY A 84 2.67 -0.18 13.45
N ASP A 85 2.87 -1.50 13.26
CA ASP A 85 3.11 -2.06 11.92
C ASP A 85 1.89 -1.92 11.01
N ARG A 86 0.67 -2.13 11.53
CA ARG A 86 -0.56 -1.96 10.72
C ARG A 86 -0.69 -0.52 10.22
N ARG A 87 -0.47 0.45 11.11
CA ARG A 87 -0.52 1.87 10.77
C ARG A 87 0.55 2.23 9.74
N LEU A 88 1.81 1.88 10.00
CA LEU A 88 2.92 2.19 9.09
C LEU A 88 2.73 1.55 7.71
N LYS A 89 2.32 0.28 7.68
CA LYS A 89 2.04 -0.43 6.43
C LYS A 89 0.90 0.22 5.66
N ALA A 90 -0.19 0.59 6.33
CA ALA A 90 -1.33 1.23 5.68
C ALA A 90 -0.97 2.62 5.12
N GLU A 91 -0.29 3.47 5.90
CA GLU A 91 0.17 4.79 5.46
C GLU A 91 1.09 4.69 4.23
N TYR A 92 2.00 3.70 4.24
CA TYR A 92 2.89 3.48 3.12
C TYR A 92 2.16 2.97 1.87
N LEU A 93 1.29 1.97 2.00
CA LEU A 93 0.52 1.45 0.87
C LEU A 93 -0.42 2.49 0.26
N LEU A 94 -0.98 3.40 1.06
CA LEU A 94 -1.74 4.55 0.54
C LEU A 94 -0.87 5.52 -0.27
N THR A 95 0.40 5.68 0.13
CA THR A 95 1.37 6.51 -0.63
C THR A 95 1.70 5.87 -1.97
N VAL A 96 1.89 4.56 -2.00
CA VAL A 96 2.14 3.77 -3.22
C VAL A 96 0.91 3.80 -4.14
N GLU A 97 -0.29 3.62 -3.59
CA GLU A 97 -1.55 3.71 -4.35
C GLU A 97 -1.76 5.10 -4.97
N ALA A 98 -1.41 6.17 -4.25
CA ALA A 98 -1.50 7.53 -4.79
C ALA A 98 -0.62 7.74 -6.04
N ARG A 99 0.39 6.89 -6.25
CA ARG A 99 1.24 6.86 -7.44
C ARG A 99 0.74 5.88 -8.52
N GLY A 100 -0.26 5.05 -8.19
CA GLY A 100 -0.82 4.03 -9.08
C GLY A 100 0.03 2.77 -9.20
N GLU A 101 0.84 2.46 -8.19
CA GLU A 101 1.81 1.34 -8.20
C GLU A 101 1.24 0.02 -7.65
N LEU A 102 0.01 0.03 -7.09
CA LEU A 102 -0.70 -1.19 -6.66
C LEU A 102 -1.65 -1.73 -7.75
N ASP A 103 -1.16 -1.83 -8.98
CA ASP A 103 -1.96 -2.19 -10.16
C ASP A 103 -1.98 -3.71 -10.47
N LEU A 104 -1.05 -4.47 -9.88
CA LEU A 104 -0.96 -5.92 -10.06
C LEU A 104 -1.87 -6.71 -9.10
N GLU A 105 -2.44 -7.82 -9.60
CA GLU A 105 -3.27 -8.72 -8.79
C GLU A 105 -2.47 -9.32 -7.63
N GLU A 106 -1.19 -9.59 -7.86
CA GLU A 106 -0.24 -10.13 -6.90
C GLU A 106 -0.08 -9.23 -5.67
N HIS A 107 -0.11 -7.90 -5.84
CA HIS A 107 -0.08 -6.95 -4.72
C HIS A 107 -1.31 -7.11 -3.84
N MET A 108 -2.49 -7.17 -4.46
CA MET A 108 -3.76 -7.33 -3.74
C MET A 108 -3.84 -8.68 -3.03
N GLN A 109 -3.45 -9.77 -3.70
CA GLN A 109 -3.40 -11.10 -3.10
C GLN A 109 -2.44 -11.14 -1.90
N ALA A 110 -1.24 -10.56 -2.04
CA ALA A 110 -0.26 -10.49 -0.95
C ALA A 110 -0.79 -9.70 0.25
N ILE A 111 -1.45 -8.56 0.02
CA ILE A 111 -2.10 -7.77 1.08
C ILE A 111 -3.15 -8.61 1.81
N LEU A 112 -4.10 -9.20 1.06
CA LEU A 112 -5.18 -10.01 1.64
C LEU A 112 -4.64 -11.20 2.44
N HIS A 113 -3.65 -11.92 1.90
CA HIS A 113 -3.01 -13.02 2.60
C HIS A 113 -2.27 -12.58 3.86
N SER A 114 -1.62 -11.41 3.84
CA SER A 114 -0.93 -10.87 5.02
C SER A 114 -1.89 -10.52 6.16
N MET A 115 -3.13 -10.16 5.84
CA MET A 115 -4.17 -9.83 6.82
C MET A 115 -4.85 -11.08 7.38
N LEU A 116 -5.07 -12.11 6.54
CA LEU A 116 -5.75 -13.34 6.94
C LEU A 116 -4.87 -14.28 7.78
N ARG A 117 -3.55 -14.10 7.77
CA ARG A 117 -2.58 -14.90 8.50
C ARG A 117 -2.03 -14.23 9.76
N ALA A 118 -2.48 -13.00 10.06
CA ALA A 118 -2.04 -12.20 11.20
C ALA A 118 -2.84 -12.48 12.48
#